data_AF-A0A3N5IXL4-F1
#
_entry.id   AF-A0A3N5IXL4-F1
#
_cell.length_a   1.000
_cell.length_b   1.000
_cell.length_c   1.000
_cell.angle_alpha   90.00
_cell.angle_beta   90.00
_cell.angle_gamma   90.00
#
_symmetry.space_group_name_H-M   'P 1'
#
loop_
_entity.id
_entity.type
_entity.pdbx_description
1 polymer ?
#
loop_
_entity_poly.entity_id
_entity_poly.type
_entity_poly.pdbx_seq_one_letter_code
_entity_poly.pdbx_strand_id
1 'polypeptide(L)'
;MNWEECMRAPLTAISMVLLLGAPPAQAQDAAQREAMLARAQAAEVPGEWLPPPGAPISHFTVAYAKLMCTAVFVSGMDPEFARQTLGDSNALAAVAHRTKSLPPVVDRDRREVRVTTRDGLTRTARHYGDQGCVSLPDGKDTIGFTPKVVPRNVPTPASTPWPMGDMAPTEPLPPGLDMAKVQAAVDVAFAPDDTLTQAFVVTWKGRIVGERYGATAHAAMPLEGWSMGKSIIATLMGILIQRGDYSLDQTAPVPGWQGDGRRDIRIRDILNMASGLRIRAEQDPDYVYDGRYPDHWYYYTGNDAFAYAVTRPQQWPAGKIGRYRNTDPVLAGYLVRRAVEAKGEDYLGFPQRALFDRIGIRSAVLETDAAGNFLTQGYDLMTGRDWARLGNLYLQDGVWNGERLLPEG
;
A
#
# COMPACT_ATOMS: atom_id res chain seq x y z
N MET A 1 -42.71 -16.21 11.06
CA MET A 1 -42.51 -17.13 9.93
C MET A 1 -41.20 -17.84 10.19
N ASN A 2 -41.24 -19.17 10.34
CA ASN A 2 -40.25 -19.97 11.07
C ASN A 2 -39.18 -20.56 10.12
N TRP A 3 -38.01 -20.86 10.67
CA TRP A 3 -36.74 -21.08 9.98
C TRP A 3 -36.57 -22.44 9.25
N GLU A 4 -37.65 -23.19 9.06
CA GLU A 4 -37.60 -24.60 8.60
C GLU A 4 -37.99 -24.83 7.11
N GLU A 5 -38.32 -23.79 6.34
CA GLU A 5 -38.79 -23.96 4.94
C GLU A 5 -37.71 -23.83 3.84
N CYS A 6 -36.44 -23.52 4.16
CA CYS A 6 -35.41 -23.30 3.12
C CYS A 6 -34.61 -24.55 2.69
N MET A 7 -34.92 -25.75 3.18
CA MET A 7 -34.03 -26.93 3.01
C MET A 7 -34.59 -28.06 2.13
N ARG A 8 -35.58 -27.82 1.25
CA ARG A 8 -36.11 -28.91 0.38
C ARG A 8 -36.46 -28.46 -1.05
N ALA A 9 -35.54 -28.69 -1.99
CA ALA A 9 -35.87 -29.03 -3.39
C ALA A 9 -34.74 -29.84 -4.04
N PRO A 10 -35.03 -30.76 -4.98
CA PRO A 10 -34.28 -32.00 -5.17
C PRO A 10 -33.29 -32.00 -6.35
N LEU A 11 -32.23 -32.80 -6.19
CA LEU A 11 -31.27 -33.20 -7.23
C LEU A 11 -32.00 -33.85 -8.43
N THR A 12 -31.79 -33.31 -9.63
CA THR A 12 -32.11 -34.01 -10.89
C THR A 12 -30.89 -34.07 -11.80
N ALA A 13 -30.71 -35.25 -12.38
CA ALA A 13 -29.57 -35.79 -13.11
C ALA A 13 -28.93 -34.87 -14.17
N ILE A 14 -27.59 -34.79 -14.15
CA ILE A 14 -26.77 -34.31 -15.26
C ILE A 14 -26.23 -35.52 -16.02
N SER A 15 -26.57 -35.58 -17.31
CA SER A 15 -26.09 -36.60 -18.25
C SER A 15 -24.59 -36.46 -18.53
N MET A 16 -23.90 -37.60 -18.54
CA MET A 16 -22.52 -37.73 -19.03
C MET A 16 -22.45 -37.43 -20.54
N VAL A 17 -21.58 -36.50 -20.91
CA VAL A 17 -20.95 -36.46 -22.24
C VAL A 17 -19.44 -36.43 -22.02
N LEU A 18 -18.80 -37.56 -22.32
CA LEU A 18 -17.35 -37.69 -22.45
C LEU A 18 -17.01 -37.53 -23.93
N LEU A 19 -16.32 -36.44 -24.30
CA LEU A 19 -15.58 -36.33 -25.55
C LEU A 19 -14.32 -35.47 -25.31
N LEU A 20 -13.18 -36.18 -25.31
CA LEU A 20 -11.81 -35.76 -25.68
C LEU A 20 -11.16 -34.64 -24.84
N GLY A 21 -10.25 -35.07 -23.97
CA GLY A 21 -9.56 -34.25 -22.99
C GLY A 21 -8.60 -33.21 -23.59
N ALA A 22 -8.88 -31.95 -23.30
CA ALA A 22 -7.83 -31.04 -22.87
C ALA A 22 -7.31 -31.51 -21.49
N PRO A 23 -6.01 -31.39 -21.17
CA PRO A 23 -5.55 -31.62 -19.81
C PRO A 23 -6.38 -30.74 -18.85
N PRO A 24 -6.69 -31.21 -17.63
CA PRO A 24 -7.42 -30.41 -16.66
C PRO A 24 -6.65 -29.10 -16.44
N ALA A 25 -7.35 -27.97 -16.33
CA ALA A 25 -6.75 -26.64 -16.15
C ALA A 25 -5.67 -26.60 -15.05
N GLN A 26 -5.74 -27.47 -14.03
CA GLN A 26 -4.71 -27.67 -13.01
C GLN A 26 -3.37 -28.25 -13.51
N ALA A 27 -3.37 -29.18 -14.46
CA ALA A 27 -2.13 -29.74 -15.02
C ALA A 27 -1.47 -28.74 -15.99
N GLN A 28 -2.28 -27.97 -16.70
CA GLN A 28 -1.81 -26.90 -17.56
C GLN A 28 -1.20 -25.75 -16.74
N ASP A 29 -1.79 -25.43 -15.57
CA ASP A 29 -1.24 -24.48 -14.60
C ASP A 29 0.04 -25.00 -13.93
N ALA A 30 0.12 -26.29 -13.58
CA ALA A 30 1.33 -26.88 -13.00
C ALA A 30 2.52 -26.89 -13.98
N ALA A 31 2.31 -27.32 -15.23
CA ALA A 31 3.37 -27.31 -16.25
C ALA A 31 3.79 -25.89 -16.63
N GLN A 32 2.85 -24.94 -16.67
CA GLN A 32 3.16 -23.52 -16.88
C GLN A 32 3.96 -22.94 -15.71
N ARG A 33 3.59 -23.26 -14.46
CA ARG A 33 4.33 -22.87 -13.26
C ARG A 33 5.73 -23.48 -13.27
N GLU A 34 5.88 -24.76 -13.60
CA GLU A 34 7.18 -25.42 -13.71
C GLU A 34 8.06 -24.76 -14.78
N ALA A 35 7.53 -24.49 -15.97
CA ALA A 35 8.25 -23.79 -17.04
C ALA A 35 8.61 -22.34 -16.66
N MET A 36 7.75 -21.64 -15.93
CA MET A 36 8.05 -20.32 -15.37
C MET A 36 9.20 -20.39 -14.35
N LEU A 37 9.13 -21.32 -13.40
CA LEU A 37 10.17 -21.53 -12.40
C LEU A 37 11.50 -21.91 -13.04
N ALA A 38 11.51 -22.81 -14.02
CA ALA A 38 12.71 -23.21 -14.76
C ALA A 38 13.36 -22.02 -15.48
N ARG A 39 12.56 -21.13 -16.09
CA ARG A 39 13.08 -19.90 -16.72
C ARG A 39 13.67 -18.93 -15.70
N ALA A 40 13.03 -18.75 -14.56
CA ALA A 40 13.56 -17.90 -13.48
C ALA A 40 14.87 -18.47 -12.93
N GLN A 41 14.91 -19.79 -12.67
CA GLN A 41 16.11 -20.48 -12.20
C GLN A 41 17.27 -20.39 -13.20
N ALA A 42 17.00 -20.51 -14.50
CA ALA A 42 18.01 -20.39 -15.55
C ALA A 42 18.64 -18.98 -15.64
N ALA A 43 17.93 -17.94 -15.18
CA ALA A 43 18.43 -16.57 -15.16
C ALA A 43 19.12 -16.19 -13.84
N GLU A 44 19.08 -17.06 -12.83
CA GLU A 44 19.50 -16.73 -11.47
C GLU A 44 21.02 -16.55 -11.38
N VAL A 45 21.46 -15.50 -10.67
CA VAL A 45 22.87 -15.25 -10.39
C VAL A 45 23.25 -15.82 -9.02
N PRO A 46 24.51 -16.27 -8.84
CA PRO A 46 24.98 -16.78 -7.54
C PRO A 46 24.76 -15.77 -6.42
N GLY A 47 24.23 -16.25 -5.30
CA GLY A 47 24.02 -15.43 -4.11
C GLY A 47 23.16 -16.15 -3.08
N GLU A 48 23.27 -15.73 -1.83
CA GLU A 48 22.49 -16.28 -0.74
C GLU A 48 21.36 -15.33 -0.35
N TRP A 49 20.22 -15.89 0.04
CA TRP A 49 19.16 -15.09 0.63
C TRP A 49 19.51 -14.73 2.07
N LEU A 50 19.49 -13.44 2.37
CA LEU A 50 19.71 -12.90 3.70
C LEU A 50 18.35 -12.63 4.36
N PRO A 51 17.95 -13.37 5.40
CA PRO A 51 16.66 -13.16 6.03
C PRO A 51 16.57 -11.78 6.71
N PRO A 52 15.36 -11.25 6.86
CA PRO A 52 15.15 -10.08 7.70
C PRO A 52 15.71 -10.27 9.11
N PRO A 53 16.35 -9.24 9.69
CA PRO A 53 16.87 -9.31 11.05
C PRO A 53 15.72 -9.28 12.08
N GLY A 54 15.99 -9.81 13.27
CA GLY A 54 15.03 -9.85 14.38
C GLY A 54 14.13 -11.09 14.36
N ALA A 55 13.49 -11.35 15.50
CA ALA A 55 12.63 -12.52 15.65
C ALA A 55 11.29 -12.31 14.92
N PRO A 56 10.79 -13.30 14.14
CA PRO A 56 9.51 -13.20 13.44
C PRO A 56 8.35 -12.80 14.36
N ILE A 57 8.30 -13.33 15.59
CA ILE A 57 7.26 -12.97 16.56
C ILE A 57 7.27 -11.46 16.90
N SER A 58 8.45 -10.82 16.97
CA SER A 58 8.56 -9.37 17.21
C SER A 58 7.96 -8.57 16.05
N HIS A 59 8.19 -9.01 14.81
CA HIS A 59 7.60 -8.40 13.61
C HIS A 59 6.08 -8.53 13.56
N PHE A 60 5.54 -9.74 13.74
CA PHE A 60 4.09 -9.92 13.81
C PHE A 60 3.45 -9.11 14.94
N THR A 61 4.11 -9.02 16.10
CA THR A 61 3.60 -8.26 17.25
C THR A 61 3.59 -6.76 16.98
N VAL A 62 4.65 -6.20 16.39
CA VAL A 62 4.69 -4.77 16.07
C VAL A 62 3.78 -4.41 14.90
N ALA A 63 3.62 -5.30 13.92
CA ALA A 63 2.66 -5.12 12.82
C ALA A 63 1.22 -4.96 13.37
N TYR A 64 0.83 -5.81 14.32
CA TYR A 64 -0.49 -5.69 14.94
C TYR A 64 -0.63 -4.37 15.72
N ALA A 65 0.36 -4.01 16.54
CA ALA A 65 0.37 -2.72 17.24
C ALA A 65 0.23 -1.55 16.26
N LYS A 66 0.93 -1.62 15.12
CA LYS A 66 0.95 -0.58 14.10
C LYS A 66 -0.39 -0.44 13.36
N LEU A 67 -1.00 -1.55 12.94
CA LEU A 67 -2.34 -1.53 12.31
C LEU A 67 -3.37 -0.92 13.25
N MET A 68 -3.36 -1.32 14.52
CA MET A 68 -4.28 -0.78 15.53
C MET A 68 -4.04 0.70 15.82
N CYS A 69 -2.78 1.13 15.92
CA CYS A 69 -2.44 2.53 16.08
C CYS A 69 -3.00 3.36 14.93
N THR A 70 -2.78 2.90 13.69
CA THR A 70 -3.21 3.58 12.46
C THR A 70 -4.72 3.72 12.41
N ALA A 71 -5.45 2.62 12.62
CA ALA A 71 -6.90 2.62 12.62
C ALA A 71 -7.49 3.57 13.67
N VAL A 72 -6.96 3.55 14.90
CA VAL A 72 -7.49 4.34 16.02
C VAL A 72 -7.09 5.81 15.92
N PHE A 73 -5.81 6.11 15.69
CA PHE A 73 -5.29 7.47 15.82
C PHE A 73 -5.24 8.26 14.52
N VAL A 74 -5.20 7.58 13.36
CA VAL A 74 -5.24 8.25 12.04
C VAL A 74 -6.66 8.21 11.47
N SER A 75 -7.28 7.02 11.44
CA SER A 75 -8.63 6.87 10.87
C SER A 75 -9.75 7.20 11.87
N GLY A 76 -9.46 7.28 13.17
CA GLY A 76 -10.46 7.58 14.20
C GLY A 76 -11.44 6.43 14.46
N MET A 77 -11.07 5.19 14.11
CA MET A 77 -11.93 4.02 14.28
C MET A 77 -12.08 3.65 15.76
N ASP A 78 -13.23 3.07 16.08
CA ASP A 78 -13.44 2.39 17.37
C ASP A 78 -12.40 1.26 17.53
N PRO A 79 -11.71 1.15 18.68
CA PRO A 79 -10.68 0.14 18.87
C PRO A 79 -11.16 -1.29 18.73
N GLU A 80 -12.38 -1.62 19.19
CA GLU A 80 -12.88 -2.99 19.10
C GLU A 80 -13.26 -3.34 17.66
N PHE A 81 -13.89 -2.40 16.95
CA PHE A 81 -14.16 -2.54 15.52
C PHE A 81 -12.86 -2.69 14.71
N ALA A 82 -11.87 -1.84 14.94
CA ALA A 82 -10.56 -1.92 14.27
C ALA A 82 -9.87 -3.26 14.54
N ARG A 83 -9.97 -3.76 15.78
CA ARG A 83 -9.43 -5.06 16.17
C ARG A 83 -10.07 -6.19 15.37
N GLN A 84 -11.39 -6.19 15.25
CA GLN A 84 -12.14 -7.25 14.55
C GLN A 84 -11.94 -7.22 13.03
N THR A 85 -11.81 -6.03 12.45
CA THR A 85 -11.82 -5.85 10.98
C THR A 85 -10.43 -5.74 10.35
N LEU A 86 -9.46 -5.18 11.06
CA LEU A 86 -8.12 -4.91 10.55
C LEU A 86 -7.02 -5.63 11.33
N GLY A 87 -7.24 -5.91 12.61
CA GLY A 87 -6.26 -6.56 13.46
C GLY A 87 -6.28 -8.08 13.32
N ASP A 88 -7.41 -8.68 13.69
CA ASP A 88 -7.54 -10.12 13.91
C ASP A 88 -7.53 -10.95 12.61
N SER A 89 -7.98 -10.36 11.51
CA SER A 89 -8.17 -10.97 10.20
C SER A 89 -7.02 -10.72 9.22
N ASN A 90 -6.00 -9.95 9.63
CA ASN A 90 -4.98 -9.45 8.72
C ASN A 90 -3.73 -10.35 8.66
N ALA A 91 -3.25 -10.60 7.43
CA ALA A 91 -2.07 -11.42 7.17
C ALA A 91 -0.78 -10.85 7.81
N LEU A 92 -0.65 -9.53 7.93
CA LEU A 92 0.47 -8.88 8.63
C LEU A 92 0.55 -9.25 10.12
N ALA A 93 -0.59 -9.59 10.72
CA ALA A 93 -0.73 -10.08 12.08
C ALA A 93 -1.09 -11.57 12.10
N ALA A 94 -0.55 -12.34 11.13
CA ALA A 94 -0.84 -13.75 10.85
C ALA A 94 -1.47 -14.50 12.04
N VAL A 95 -2.66 -15.08 11.83
CA VAL A 95 -3.51 -15.68 12.87
C VAL A 95 -2.75 -16.59 13.84
N ALA A 96 -1.80 -17.39 13.34
CA ALA A 96 -0.97 -18.29 14.12
C ALA A 96 -0.02 -17.59 15.13
N HIS A 97 0.32 -16.33 14.88
CA HIS A 97 1.13 -15.48 15.76
C HIS A 97 0.26 -14.59 16.64
N ARG A 98 -0.88 -14.07 16.14
CA ARG A 98 -1.84 -13.31 16.94
C ARG A 98 -2.31 -14.08 18.17
N THR A 99 -2.60 -15.37 18.02
CA THR A 99 -3.05 -16.20 19.15
C THR A 99 -1.99 -16.36 20.23
N LYS A 100 -0.74 -15.92 20.02
CA LYS A 100 0.32 -15.90 21.04
C LYS A 100 0.41 -14.57 21.79
N SER A 101 -0.43 -13.59 21.45
CA SER A 101 -0.47 -12.27 22.07
C SER A 101 -1.72 -12.02 22.90
N LEU A 102 -1.59 -11.10 23.84
CA LEU A 102 -2.70 -10.47 24.55
C LEU A 102 -3.39 -9.45 23.62
N PRO A 103 -4.65 -9.07 23.89
CA PRO A 103 -5.31 -8.00 23.16
C PRO A 103 -4.48 -6.69 23.16
N PRO A 104 -4.50 -5.92 22.07
CA PRO A 104 -3.84 -4.63 22.01
C PRO A 104 -4.34 -3.67 23.08
N VAL A 105 -3.42 -2.95 23.72
CA VAL A 105 -3.71 -1.90 24.70
C VAL A 105 -3.54 -0.54 24.03
N VAL A 106 -4.66 0.19 23.89
CA VAL A 106 -4.67 1.55 23.35
C VAL A 106 -4.49 2.55 24.50
N ASP A 107 -3.41 3.34 24.42
CA ASP A 107 -3.08 4.40 25.36
C ASP A 107 -3.32 5.75 24.68
N ARG A 108 -4.42 6.43 25.04
CA ARG A 108 -4.83 7.69 24.38
C ARG A 108 -3.97 8.88 24.80
N ASP A 109 -3.46 8.89 26.02
CA ASP A 109 -2.63 9.99 26.53
C ASP A 109 -1.27 10.00 25.85
N ARG A 110 -0.66 8.82 25.68
CA ARG A 110 0.60 8.66 24.95
C ARG A 110 0.42 8.50 23.44
N ARG A 111 -0.82 8.39 22.98
CA ARG A 111 -1.21 8.10 21.59
C ARG A 111 -0.46 6.91 21.02
N GLU A 112 -0.39 5.83 21.79
CA GLU A 112 0.33 4.61 21.41
C GLU A 112 -0.54 3.37 21.56
N VAL A 113 -0.19 2.31 20.82
CA VAL A 113 -0.75 0.98 20.99
C VAL A 113 0.36 0.02 21.36
N ARG A 114 0.13 -0.75 22.42
CA ARG A 114 1.05 -1.78 22.90
C ARG A 114 0.44 -3.15 22.67
N VAL A 115 1.23 -4.07 22.14
CA VAL A 115 0.87 -5.49 22.05
C VAL A 115 1.94 -6.29 22.78
N THR A 116 1.49 -7.11 23.72
CA THR A 116 2.35 -7.95 24.54
C THR A 116 2.05 -9.42 24.25
N THR A 117 3.09 -10.18 23.92
CA THR A 117 3.02 -11.62 23.77
C THR A 117 2.85 -12.30 25.13
N ARG A 118 2.34 -13.54 25.17
CA ARG A 118 2.17 -14.28 26.43
C ARG A 118 3.48 -14.64 27.14
N ASP A 119 4.59 -14.64 26.43
CA ASP A 119 5.95 -14.80 26.98
C ASP A 119 6.61 -13.46 27.37
N GLY A 120 5.90 -12.33 27.25
CA GLY A 120 6.28 -11.04 27.82
C GLY A 120 6.97 -10.05 26.87
N LEU A 121 7.23 -10.42 25.61
CA LEU A 121 7.71 -9.46 24.60
C LEU A 121 6.63 -8.40 24.35
N THR A 122 7.00 -7.13 24.47
CA THR A 122 6.09 -6.01 24.17
C THR A 122 6.62 -5.22 22.99
N ARG A 123 5.76 -4.95 22.01
CA ARG A 123 6.04 -4.04 20.90
C ARG A 123 5.03 -2.91 20.89
N THR A 124 5.45 -1.77 20.35
CA THR A 124 4.69 -0.52 20.44
C THR A 124 4.72 0.20 19.11
N ALA A 125 3.58 0.75 18.73
CA ALA A 125 3.48 1.77 17.70
C ALA A 125 2.90 3.04 18.32
N ARG A 126 3.43 4.20 17.94
CA ARG A 126 3.01 5.51 18.47
C ARG A 126 2.68 6.47 17.35
N HIS A 127 1.65 7.28 17.55
CA HIS A 127 1.22 8.31 16.61
C HIS A 127 2.03 9.60 16.77
N TYR A 128 2.63 10.08 15.67
CA TYR A 128 3.53 11.22 15.60
C TYR A 128 2.99 12.37 14.72
N GLY A 129 1.69 12.64 14.78
CA GLY A 129 1.09 13.76 14.04
C GLY A 129 0.99 13.47 12.54
N ASP A 130 1.50 14.37 11.70
CA ASP A 130 1.41 14.24 10.24
C ASP A 130 2.25 13.08 9.66
N GLN A 131 3.13 12.45 10.45
CA GLN A 131 3.84 11.22 10.06
C GLN A 131 3.10 9.94 10.48
N GLY A 132 1.87 10.08 10.99
CA GLY A 132 0.99 8.98 11.38
C GLY A 132 1.57 8.12 12.50
N CYS A 133 1.20 6.84 12.52
CA CYS A 133 1.74 5.88 13.45
C CYS A 133 3.10 5.36 12.99
N VAL A 134 4.02 5.15 13.93
CA VAL A 134 5.36 4.61 13.66
C VAL A 134 5.62 3.46 14.61
N SER A 135 6.10 2.34 14.06
CA SER A 135 6.57 1.20 14.83
C SER A 135 7.85 1.58 15.57
N LEU A 136 7.86 1.49 16.90
CA LEU A 136 9.08 1.80 17.67
C LEU A 136 10.09 0.66 17.48
N PRO A 137 11.40 0.97 17.35
CA PRO A 137 12.42 -0.07 17.26
C PRO A 137 12.42 -1.01 18.48
N ASP A 138 12.96 -2.22 18.31
CA ASP A 138 12.99 -3.20 19.40
C ASP A 138 13.80 -2.70 20.61
N GLY A 139 13.21 -2.81 21.79
CA GLY A 139 13.76 -2.27 23.04
C GLY A 139 13.94 -0.75 23.09
N LYS A 140 13.32 0.03 22.20
CA LYS A 140 13.40 1.50 22.16
C LYS A 140 12.04 2.14 22.43
N ASP A 141 12.06 3.35 22.97
CA ASP A 141 10.91 4.21 23.25
C ASP A 141 10.86 5.46 22.35
N THR A 142 11.86 5.60 21.47
CA THR A 142 12.13 6.75 20.61
C THR A 142 12.36 6.32 19.16
N ILE A 143 12.18 7.26 18.23
CA ILE A 143 12.41 7.11 16.79
C ILE A 143 13.67 7.88 16.37
N GLY A 144 14.24 7.54 15.22
CA GLY A 144 15.49 8.08 14.69
C GLY A 144 15.37 9.37 13.88
N PHE A 145 14.19 10.01 13.86
CA PHE A 145 13.97 11.29 13.18
C PHE A 145 13.12 12.23 14.04
N THR A 146 13.08 13.51 13.68
CA THR A 146 12.25 14.51 14.35
C THR A 146 10.91 14.64 13.61
N PRO A 147 9.77 14.25 14.23
CA PRO A 147 8.45 14.50 13.68
C PRO A 147 8.21 15.98 13.46
N LYS A 148 7.38 16.31 12.47
CA LYS A 148 7.04 17.69 12.14
C LYS A 148 5.62 17.81 11.63
N VAL A 149 5.06 18.99 11.88
CA VAL A 149 3.82 19.41 11.23
C VAL A 149 4.11 19.70 9.76
N VAL A 150 3.28 19.18 8.87
CA VAL A 150 3.35 19.40 7.43
C VAL A 150 2.24 20.39 7.05
N PRO A 151 2.58 21.63 6.65
CA PRO A 151 1.58 22.60 6.22
C PRO A 151 0.82 22.09 5.00
N ARG A 152 -0.51 22.22 5.02
CA ARG A 152 -1.39 21.88 3.89
C ARG A 152 -1.87 23.16 3.25
N ASN A 153 -1.41 23.45 2.04
CA ASN A 153 -1.76 24.69 1.30
C ASN A 153 -2.91 24.42 0.33
N VAL A 154 -4.02 23.91 0.88
CA VAL A 154 -5.24 23.63 0.14
C VAL A 154 -6.37 24.55 0.58
N PRO A 155 -7.27 25.00 -0.31
CA PRO A 155 -8.42 25.81 0.07
C PRO A 155 -9.32 25.12 1.09
N THR A 156 -10.11 25.90 1.83
CA THR A 156 -11.12 25.38 2.76
C THR A 156 -12.11 24.48 2.03
N PRO A 157 -12.27 23.20 2.45
CA PRO A 157 -13.02 22.23 1.66
C PRO A 157 -14.51 22.57 1.56
N ALA A 158 -15.13 23.02 2.66
CA ALA A 158 -16.57 23.30 2.72
C ALA A 158 -17.02 24.50 1.87
N SER A 159 -16.10 25.40 1.50
CA SER A 159 -16.41 26.64 0.75
C SER A 159 -15.76 26.68 -0.64
N THR A 160 -15.12 25.59 -1.06
CA THR A 160 -14.42 25.52 -2.35
C THR A 160 -15.04 24.40 -3.20
N PRO A 161 -15.38 24.66 -4.47
CA PRO A 161 -15.87 23.63 -5.38
C PRO A 161 -14.88 22.46 -5.53
N TRP A 162 -15.42 21.25 -5.68
CA TRP A 162 -14.67 20.11 -6.20
C TRP A 162 -13.98 20.45 -7.54
N PRO A 163 -12.74 19.99 -7.82
CA PRO A 163 -11.93 19.06 -7.00
C PRO A 163 -11.02 19.72 -5.97
N MET A 164 -10.84 21.05 -6.00
CA MET A 164 -9.92 21.71 -5.06
C MET A 164 -10.50 21.82 -3.64
N GLY A 165 -11.83 21.80 -3.49
CA GLY A 165 -12.51 21.56 -2.22
C GLY A 165 -13.50 20.40 -2.27
N ASP A 166 -14.45 20.38 -1.35
CA ASP A 166 -15.40 19.29 -1.16
C ASP A 166 -16.87 19.73 -1.35
N MET A 167 -17.08 20.99 -1.75
CA MET A 167 -18.40 21.49 -2.09
C MET A 167 -18.90 20.78 -3.36
N ALA A 168 -20.06 20.13 -3.25
CA ALA A 168 -20.65 19.36 -4.33
C ALA A 168 -20.95 20.24 -5.56
N PRO A 169 -20.82 19.71 -6.79
CA PRO A 169 -21.21 20.44 -7.99
C PRO A 169 -22.69 20.83 -7.94
N THR A 170 -23.01 22.10 -8.19
CA THR A 170 -24.40 22.59 -8.28
C THR A 170 -24.95 22.55 -9.71
N GLU A 171 -24.09 22.31 -10.69
CA GLU A 171 -24.45 22.20 -12.11
C GLU A 171 -25.23 20.93 -12.40
N PRO A 172 -26.11 20.91 -13.42
CA PRO A 172 -26.78 19.70 -13.87
C PRO A 172 -25.78 18.58 -14.15
N LEU A 173 -26.16 17.33 -13.88
CA LEU A 173 -25.32 16.18 -14.21
C LEU A 173 -24.97 16.17 -15.70
N PRO A 174 -23.78 15.68 -16.07
CA PRO A 174 -23.38 15.74 -17.47
C PRO A 174 -24.31 14.94 -18.39
N PRO A 175 -24.57 15.42 -19.62
CA PRO A 175 -25.45 14.73 -20.56
C PRO A 175 -24.88 13.37 -20.96
N GLY A 176 -25.77 12.39 -21.15
CA GLY A 176 -25.41 11.01 -21.54
C GLY A 176 -25.09 10.08 -20.37
N LEU A 177 -25.18 10.56 -19.12
CA LEU A 177 -25.01 9.73 -17.94
C LEU A 177 -26.34 9.09 -17.51
N ASP A 178 -26.37 7.76 -17.48
CA ASP A 178 -27.49 6.99 -16.94
C ASP A 178 -27.33 6.83 -15.43
N MET A 179 -28.04 7.65 -14.66
CA MET A 179 -27.95 7.65 -13.20
C MET A 179 -28.48 6.37 -12.56
N ALA A 180 -29.36 5.62 -13.23
CA ALA A 180 -29.80 4.33 -12.72
C ALA A 180 -28.63 3.32 -12.73
N LYS A 181 -27.78 3.35 -13.76
CA LYS A 181 -26.56 2.52 -13.82
C LYS A 181 -25.52 2.95 -12.80
N VAL A 182 -25.33 4.26 -12.59
CA VAL A 182 -24.42 4.76 -11.54
C VAL A 182 -24.89 4.28 -10.18
N GLN A 183 -26.18 4.43 -9.86
CA GLN A 183 -26.73 3.97 -8.59
C GLN A 183 -26.59 2.45 -8.42
N ALA A 184 -26.88 1.66 -9.47
CA ALA A 184 -26.71 0.22 -9.44
C ALA A 184 -25.24 -0.19 -9.19
N ALA A 185 -24.27 0.50 -9.80
CA ALA A 185 -22.85 0.25 -9.55
C ALA A 185 -22.45 0.58 -8.11
N VAL A 186 -22.97 1.69 -7.57
CA VAL A 186 -22.78 2.03 -6.16
C VAL A 186 -23.39 0.90 -5.31
N ASP A 187 -24.62 0.43 -5.60
CA ASP A 187 -25.32 -0.63 -4.84
C ASP A 187 -24.58 -1.95 -4.82
N VAL A 188 -24.04 -2.38 -5.95
CA VAL A 188 -23.20 -3.58 -6.03
C VAL A 188 -21.96 -3.48 -5.13
N ALA A 189 -21.35 -2.30 -5.01
CA ALA A 189 -20.16 -2.12 -4.16
C ALA A 189 -20.43 -2.32 -2.66
N PHE A 190 -21.70 -2.31 -2.22
CA PHE A 190 -22.10 -2.48 -0.82
C PHE A 190 -23.03 -3.68 -0.58
N ALA A 191 -23.40 -4.41 -1.63
CA ALA A 191 -24.38 -5.48 -1.53
C ALA A 191 -23.85 -6.76 -0.84
N PRO A 192 -22.59 -7.22 -1.07
CA PRO A 192 -22.10 -8.40 -0.38
C PRO A 192 -21.67 -8.03 1.04
N ASP A 193 -22.29 -8.66 2.05
CA ASP A 193 -22.00 -8.42 3.47
C ASP A 193 -20.52 -8.71 3.83
N ASP A 194 -19.82 -9.52 3.03
CA ASP A 194 -18.42 -9.91 3.22
C ASP A 194 -17.40 -8.98 2.53
N THR A 195 -17.83 -8.03 1.69
CA THR A 195 -16.91 -7.09 1.02
C THR A 195 -16.36 -6.00 1.94
N LEU A 196 -17.05 -5.70 3.04
CA LEU A 196 -16.65 -4.72 4.05
C LEU A 196 -16.27 -3.33 3.49
N THR A 197 -16.87 -2.93 2.35
CA THR A 197 -16.59 -1.66 1.66
C THR A 197 -16.78 -0.46 2.58
N GLN A 198 -15.72 0.34 2.75
CA GLN A 198 -15.73 1.53 3.61
C GLN A 198 -16.01 2.83 2.83
N ALA A 199 -15.53 2.94 1.60
CA ALA A 199 -15.78 4.09 0.74
C ALA A 199 -15.81 3.66 -0.72
N PHE A 200 -16.77 4.21 -1.46
CA PHE A 200 -16.85 4.06 -2.91
C PHE A 200 -17.16 5.42 -3.51
N VAL A 201 -16.31 5.91 -4.42
CA VAL A 201 -16.46 7.23 -5.05
C VAL A 201 -16.29 7.04 -6.56
N VAL A 202 -17.27 7.49 -7.33
CA VAL A 202 -17.27 7.44 -8.80
C VAL A 202 -17.13 8.85 -9.33
N THR A 203 -16.13 9.05 -10.18
CA THR A 203 -15.97 10.29 -10.94
C THR A 203 -16.17 10.03 -12.43
N TRP A 204 -16.71 11.03 -13.13
CA TRP A 204 -16.86 11.01 -14.58
C TRP A 204 -16.59 12.41 -15.13
N LYS A 205 -15.64 12.52 -16.08
CA LYS A 205 -15.15 13.80 -16.61
C LYS A 205 -14.83 14.82 -15.49
N GLY A 206 -14.10 14.37 -14.48
CA GLY A 206 -13.67 15.23 -13.36
C GLY A 206 -14.75 15.56 -12.31
N ARG A 207 -16.00 15.10 -12.47
CA ARG A 207 -17.09 15.36 -11.51
C ARG A 207 -17.41 14.11 -10.70
N ILE A 208 -17.67 14.25 -9.40
CA ILE A 208 -18.27 13.16 -8.60
C ILE A 208 -19.71 12.96 -9.07
N VAL A 209 -20.05 11.72 -9.42
CA VAL A 209 -21.39 11.34 -9.89
C VAL A 209 -22.07 10.30 -9.01
N GLY A 210 -21.34 9.70 -8.08
CA GLY A 210 -21.89 8.80 -7.07
C GLY A 210 -20.87 8.57 -5.97
N GLU A 211 -21.33 8.52 -4.73
CA GLU A 211 -20.50 8.12 -3.61
C GLU A 211 -21.35 7.48 -2.50
N ARG A 212 -20.76 6.55 -1.77
CA ARG A 212 -21.34 6.01 -0.53
C ARG A 212 -20.21 5.60 0.41
N TYR A 213 -20.51 5.62 1.70
CA TYR A 213 -19.60 5.23 2.77
C TYR A 213 -20.24 4.12 3.61
N GLY A 214 -19.40 3.24 4.14
CA GLY A 214 -19.82 2.15 5.02
C GLY A 214 -20.38 2.68 6.34
N ALA A 215 -21.07 1.82 7.10
CA ALA A 215 -21.74 2.23 8.35
C ALA A 215 -20.77 2.81 9.40
N THR A 216 -19.49 2.44 9.35
CA THR A 216 -18.44 2.92 10.26
C THR A 216 -17.48 3.91 9.61
N ALA A 217 -17.73 4.33 8.37
CA ALA A 217 -16.90 5.27 7.62
C ALA A 217 -17.66 6.53 7.22
N HIS A 218 -16.93 7.59 6.88
CA HIS A 218 -17.51 8.85 6.41
C HIS A 218 -16.56 9.55 5.43
N ALA A 219 -17.09 10.56 4.72
CA ALA A 219 -16.36 11.26 3.65
C ALA A 219 -15.02 11.89 4.08
N ALA A 220 -14.91 12.30 5.35
CA ALA A 220 -13.69 12.88 5.91
C ALA A 220 -12.73 11.86 6.56
N MET A 221 -13.03 10.56 6.56
CA MET A 221 -12.20 9.53 7.21
C MET A 221 -11.06 9.12 6.26
N PRO A 222 -9.78 9.32 6.64
CA PRO A 222 -8.68 8.69 5.94
C PRO A 222 -8.78 7.18 6.12
N LEU A 223 -8.65 6.43 5.03
CA LEU A 223 -8.69 4.97 5.01
C LEU A 223 -7.37 4.44 4.46
N GLU A 224 -6.93 3.30 4.98
CA GLU A 224 -5.71 2.62 4.55
C GLU A 224 -5.79 2.21 3.08
N GLY A 225 -4.82 2.67 2.28
CA GLY A 225 -4.77 2.43 0.84
C GLY A 225 -4.05 1.14 0.43
N TRP A 226 -3.26 0.54 1.33
CA TRP A 226 -2.42 -0.60 1.01
C TRP A 226 -1.60 -0.35 -0.26
N SER A 227 -1.64 -1.25 -1.22
CA SER A 227 -0.81 -1.16 -2.42
C SER A 227 -1.15 0.01 -3.34
N MET A 228 -2.21 0.77 -3.07
CA MET A 228 -2.49 2.04 -3.76
C MET A 228 -1.37 3.07 -3.57
N GLY A 229 -0.66 3.04 -2.42
CA GLY A 229 0.51 3.90 -2.18
C GLY A 229 1.65 3.74 -3.19
N LYS A 230 1.73 2.58 -3.85
CA LYS A 230 2.75 2.34 -4.88
C LYS A 230 2.57 3.31 -6.06
N SER A 231 1.32 3.67 -6.36
CA SER A 231 0.99 4.70 -7.34
C SER A 231 1.37 6.11 -6.86
N ILE A 232 1.28 6.39 -5.56
CA ILE A 232 1.76 7.67 -5.00
C ILE A 232 3.26 7.80 -5.22
N ILE A 233 4.06 6.79 -4.86
CA ILE A 233 5.52 6.90 -5.00
C ILE A 233 5.97 6.90 -6.46
N ALA A 234 5.28 6.15 -7.34
CA ALA A 234 5.51 6.25 -8.78
C ALA A 234 5.19 7.66 -9.31
N THR A 235 4.14 8.30 -8.81
CA THR A 235 3.77 9.68 -9.17
C THR A 235 4.81 10.69 -8.68
N LEU A 236 5.33 10.54 -7.46
CA LEU A 236 6.42 11.38 -6.95
C LEU A 236 7.71 11.19 -7.76
N MET A 237 8.03 9.96 -8.18
CA MET A 237 9.11 9.71 -9.14
C MET A 237 8.84 10.38 -10.49
N GLY A 238 7.60 10.33 -10.98
CA GLY A 238 7.17 11.05 -12.19
C GLY A 238 7.41 12.56 -12.09
N ILE A 239 7.07 13.18 -10.96
CA ILE A 239 7.35 14.60 -10.71
C ILE A 239 8.85 14.90 -10.78
N LEU A 240 9.69 14.06 -10.17
CA LEU A 240 11.15 14.23 -10.23
C LEU A 240 11.70 14.06 -11.64
N ILE A 241 11.14 13.14 -12.44
CA ILE A 241 11.47 12.98 -13.86
C ILE A 241 11.03 14.22 -14.65
N GLN A 242 9.83 14.73 -14.42
CA GLN A 242 9.32 15.95 -15.04
C GLN A 242 10.19 17.17 -14.73
N ARG A 243 10.80 17.22 -13.54
CA ARG A 243 11.77 18.25 -13.12
C ARG A 243 13.18 18.07 -13.71
N GLY A 244 13.45 16.94 -14.37
CA GLY A 244 14.76 16.59 -14.90
C GLY A 244 15.75 16.04 -13.87
N ASP A 245 15.28 15.68 -12.68
CA ASP A 245 16.14 15.14 -11.59
C ASP A 245 16.57 13.70 -11.86
N TYR A 246 15.71 12.96 -12.56
CA TYR A 246 15.93 11.60 -13.00
C TYR A 246 15.41 11.38 -14.42
N SER A 247 15.76 10.24 -15.01
CA SER A 247 15.19 9.70 -16.24
C SER A 247 14.83 8.23 -16.02
N LEU A 248 13.88 7.68 -16.79
CA LEU A 248 13.47 6.29 -16.61
C LEU A 248 14.60 5.29 -16.92
N ASP A 249 15.38 5.57 -17.97
CA ASP A 249 16.39 4.65 -18.48
C ASP A 249 17.78 4.80 -17.83
N GLN A 250 18.00 5.77 -16.95
CA GLN A 250 19.26 5.82 -16.20
C GLN A 250 19.33 4.71 -15.15
N THR A 251 20.55 4.27 -14.86
CA THR A 251 20.86 3.42 -13.71
C THR A 251 20.47 4.12 -12.42
N ALA A 252 19.83 3.41 -11.49
CA ALA A 252 19.44 3.94 -10.21
C ALA A 252 20.70 4.35 -9.40
N PRO A 253 20.83 5.61 -8.95
CA PRO A 253 22.04 6.12 -8.30
C PRO A 253 22.12 5.69 -6.83
N VAL A 254 22.21 4.38 -6.60
CA VAL A 254 22.41 3.77 -5.29
C VAL A 254 23.91 3.57 -5.07
N PRO A 255 24.55 4.26 -4.09
CA PRO A 255 26.01 4.22 -3.95
C PRO A 255 26.61 2.83 -3.77
N GLY A 256 25.90 1.95 -3.03
CA GLY A 256 26.37 0.59 -2.75
C GLY A 256 26.30 -0.39 -3.92
N TRP A 257 25.78 0.01 -5.09
CA TRP A 257 25.56 -0.89 -6.23
C TRP A 257 26.69 -0.89 -7.25
N GLN A 258 27.61 0.08 -7.20
CA GLN A 258 28.64 0.25 -8.23
C GLN A 258 29.63 -0.93 -8.35
N GLY A 259 29.74 -1.75 -7.30
CA GLY A 259 30.67 -2.88 -7.22
C GLY A 259 30.15 -4.22 -7.75
N ASP A 260 28.88 -4.33 -8.13
CA ASP A 260 28.28 -5.58 -8.60
C ASP A 260 27.18 -5.38 -9.66
N GLY A 261 26.50 -6.45 -10.06
CA GLY A 261 25.50 -6.42 -11.13
C GLY A 261 24.25 -5.60 -10.80
N ARG A 262 24.08 -5.11 -9.57
CA ARG A 262 23.02 -4.14 -9.22
C ARG A 262 23.27 -2.78 -9.86
N ARG A 263 24.51 -2.45 -10.27
CA ARG A 263 24.81 -1.20 -11.00
C ARG A 263 24.00 -1.02 -12.29
N ASP A 264 23.54 -2.14 -12.88
CA ASP A 264 22.79 -2.15 -14.14
C ASP A 264 21.28 -1.95 -13.92
N ILE A 265 20.80 -1.93 -12.67
CA ILE A 265 19.39 -1.70 -12.35
C ILE A 265 19.03 -0.26 -12.67
N ARG A 266 18.09 -0.06 -13.60
CA ARG A 266 17.58 1.26 -13.96
C ARG A 266 16.36 1.63 -13.13
N ILE A 267 16.05 2.92 -13.10
CA ILE A 267 14.84 3.43 -12.44
C ILE A 267 13.58 2.76 -13.00
N ARG A 268 13.51 2.54 -14.32
CA ARG A 268 12.39 1.80 -14.93
C ARG A 268 12.27 0.35 -14.47
N ASP A 269 13.39 -0.31 -14.15
CA ASP A 269 13.36 -1.70 -13.72
C ASP A 269 12.73 -1.76 -12.32
N ILE A 270 13.04 -0.78 -11.45
CA ILE A 270 12.38 -0.61 -10.14
C ILE A 270 10.88 -0.30 -10.31
N LEU A 271 10.51 0.67 -11.16
CA LEU A 271 9.11 1.05 -11.34
C LEU A 271 8.24 -0.06 -11.97
N ASN A 272 8.86 -1.00 -12.71
CA ASN A 272 8.18 -2.19 -13.24
C ASN A 272 8.28 -3.42 -12.33
N MET A 273 8.76 -3.27 -11.10
CA MET A 273 9.01 -4.35 -10.15
C MET A 273 9.89 -5.49 -10.70
N ALA A 274 10.93 -5.10 -11.44
CA ALA A 274 11.85 -5.97 -12.15
C ALA A 274 13.32 -5.64 -11.80
N SER A 275 13.59 -5.12 -10.60
CA SER A 275 14.96 -4.85 -10.14
C SER A 275 15.84 -6.10 -10.09
N GLY A 276 15.23 -7.28 -9.94
CA GLY A 276 15.93 -8.54 -9.84
C GLY A 276 16.59 -8.78 -8.48
N LEU A 277 16.22 -8.02 -7.43
CA LEU A 277 16.76 -8.22 -6.09
C LEU A 277 16.21 -9.50 -5.43
N ARG A 278 17.06 -10.11 -4.59
CA ARG A 278 16.83 -11.36 -3.87
C ARG A 278 16.03 -11.11 -2.61
N ILE A 279 14.74 -11.42 -2.68
CA ILE A 279 13.76 -11.26 -1.62
C ILE A 279 12.76 -12.41 -1.67
N ARG A 280 12.22 -12.79 -0.51
CA ARG A 280 11.16 -13.79 -0.40
C ARG A 280 9.81 -13.16 -0.08
N ALA A 281 8.77 -13.67 -0.71
CA ALA A 281 7.39 -13.36 -0.41
C ALA A 281 6.53 -14.62 -0.45
N GLU A 282 5.46 -14.66 0.34
CA GLU A 282 4.55 -15.81 0.39
C GLU A 282 3.82 -16.06 -0.93
N GLN A 283 3.78 -15.05 -1.81
CA GLN A 283 3.24 -15.19 -3.17
C GLN A 283 4.29 -15.65 -4.19
N ASP A 284 5.54 -15.96 -3.80
CA ASP A 284 6.49 -16.61 -4.70
C ASP A 284 5.98 -18.02 -5.06
N PRO A 285 6.00 -18.42 -6.34
CA PRO A 285 5.53 -19.72 -6.79
C PRO A 285 6.38 -20.88 -6.25
N ASP A 286 7.56 -20.65 -5.72
CA ASP A 286 8.44 -21.63 -5.07
C ASP A 286 8.58 -21.36 -3.55
N TYR A 287 7.71 -20.52 -2.99
CA TYR A 287 7.79 -20.19 -1.57
C TYR A 287 7.56 -21.41 -0.68
N VAL A 288 8.48 -21.62 0.26
CA VAL A 288 8.37 -22.60 1.33
C VAL A 288 8.63 -21.87 2.64
N TYR A 289 7.65 -21.90 3.56
CA TYR A 289 7.83 -21.30 4.88
C TYR A 289 8.81 -22.13 5.73
N ASP A 290 9.93 -21.51 6.10
CA ASP A 290 11.00 -22.11 6.90
C ASP A 290 11.08 -21.54 8.32
N GLY A 291 10.01 -20.87 8.78
CA GLY A 291 9.94 -20.23 10.09
C GLY A 291 10.57 -18.83 10.15
N ARG A 292 11.18 -18.34 9.07
CA ARG A 292 11.73 -16.98 9.00
C ARG A 292 10.70 -15.98 8.48
N TYR A 293 10.88 -14.71 8.83
CA TYR A 293 9.96 -13.65 8.41
C TYR A 293 10.17 -13.30 6.92
N PRO A 294 9.13 -13.20 6.09
CA PRO A 294 9.30 -12.86 4.67
C PRO A 294 9.73 -11.39 4.48
N ASP A 295 10.64 -11.13 3.54
CA ASP A 295 11.08 -9.77 3.19
C ASP A 295 9.90 -8.86 2.81
N HIS A 296 8.94 -9.42 2.07
CA HIS A 296 7.76 -8.68 1.62
C HIS A 296 7.02 -7.99 2.76
N TRP A 297 6.95 -8.65 3.92
CA TRP A 297 6.29 -8.13 5.11
C TRP A 297 7.23 -7.31 6.00
N TYR A 298 8.55 -7.57 5.95
CA TYR A 298 9.54 -6.81 6.72
C TYR A 298 9.51 -5.31 6.43
N TYR A 299 9.15 -4.89 5.22
CA TYR A 299 9.03 -3.46 4.90
C TYR A 299 7.96 -2.72 5.72
N TYR A 300 7.00 -3.42 6.34
CA TYR A 300 6.01 -2.83 7.24
C TYR A 300 6.47 -2.78 8.71
N THR A 301 7.49 -3.57 9.08
CA THR A 301 7.87 -3.78 10.49
C THR A 301 9.32 -3.43 10.81
N GLY A 302 10.16 -3.28 9.77
CA GLY A 302 11.56 -2.92 9.87
C GLY A 302 11.78 -1.50 10.36
N ASN A 303 12.94 -1.27 10.98
CA ASN A 303 13.28 0.05 11.54
C ASN A 303 13.75 1.03 10.45
N ASP A 304 14.40 0.51 9.41
CA ASP A 304 14.90 1.28 8.26
C ASP A 304 14.66 0.44 6.99
N ALA A 305 13.49 0.64 6.38
CA ALA A 305 13.05 -0.05 5.18
C ALA A 305 13.98 0.26 3.99
N PHE A 306 14.48 1.49 3.91
CA PHE A 306 15.33 1.93 2.80
C PHE A 306 16.71 1.26 2.87
N ALA A 307 17.35 1.27 4.04
CA ALA A 307 18.62 0.57 4.24
C ALA A 307 18.49 -0.93 3.97
N TYR A 308 17.37 -1.54 4.35
CA TYR A 308 17.12 -2.95 4.06
C TYR A 308 17.00 -3.20 2.54
N ALA A 309 16.23 -2.37 1.83
CA ALA A 309 16.00 -2.52 0.40
C ALA A 309 17.30 -2.42 -0.42
N VAL A 310 18.11 -1.37 -0.17
CA VAL A 310 19.33 -1.11 -0.96
C VAL A 310 20.43 -2.15 -0.73
N THR A 311 20.37 -2.90 0.37
CA THR A 311 21.36 -3.93 0.72
C THR A 311 21.01 -5.32 0.20
N ARG A 312 19.80 -5.54 -0.35
CA ARG A 312 19.41 -6.87 -0.83
C ARG A 312 20.35 -7.35 -1.95
N PRO A 313 20.79 -8.62 -1.93
CA PRO A 313 21.61 -9.18 -3.00
C PRO A 313 20.86 -9.21 -4.33
N GLN A 314 21.59 -9.34 -5.44
CA GLN A 314 20.98 -9.64 -6.73
C GLN A 314 20.54 -11.11 -6.80
N GLN A 315 19.39 -11.35 -7.40
CA GLN A 315 18.89 -12.69 -7.76
C GLN A 315 18.87 -12.87 -9.28
N TRP A 316 18.48 -11.84 -10.04
CA TRP A 316 18.44 -11.87 -11.50
C TRP A 316 19.00 -10.59 -12.11
N PRO A 317 19.46 -10.62 -13.38
CA PRO A 317 19.80 -9.41 -14.10
C PRO A 317 18.60 -8.44 -14.17
N ALA A 318 18.90 -7.15 -14.13
CA ALA A 318 17.88 -6.10 -14.15
C ALA A 318 16.92 -6.23 -15.34
N GLY A 319 15.62 -6.02 -15.10
CA GLY A 319 14.58 -6.04 -16.12
C GLY A 319 14.24 -7.42 -16.68
N LYS A 320 14.85 -8.52 -16.20
CA LYS A 320 14.61 -9.87 -16.74
C LYS A 320 13.38 -10.55 -16.16
N ILE A 321 13.15 -10.41 -14.86
CA ILE A 321 12.06 -11.09 -14.14
C ILE A 321 11.28 -10.05 -13.35
N GLY A 322 10.01 -9.86 -13.70
CA GLY A 322 9.07 -9.04 -12.94
C GLY A 322 8.40 -9.85 -11.83
N ARG A 323 8.41 -9.33 -10.60
CA ARG A 323 7.68 -9.92 -9.46
C ARG A 323 7.04 -8.84 -8.62
N TYR A 324 5.77 -9.03 -8.28
CA TYR A 324 5.07 -8.10 -7.40
C TYR A 324 5.63 -8.10 -5.97
N ARG A 325 6.45 -7.11 -5.60
CA ARG A 325 7.16 -7.08 -4.31
C ARG A 325 7.23 -5.68 -3.74
N ASN A 326 7.32 -5.59 -2.40
CA ASN A 326 7.37 -4.30 -1.71
C ASN A 326 8.75 -3.63 -1.78
N THR A 327 9.82 -4.37 -2.08
CA THR A 327 11.18 -3.82 -2.20
C THR A 327 11.29 -2.72 -3.24
N ASP A 328 10.70 -2.91 -4.41
CA ASP A 328 10.88 -1.98 -5.52
C ASP A 328 10.16 -0.63 -5.28
N PRO A 329 8.92 -0.60 -4.77
CA PRO A 329 8.30 0.64 -4.27
C PRO A 329 9.08 1.31 -3.14
N VAL A 330 9.69 0.53 -2.23
CA VAL A 330 10.55 1.07 -1.17
C VAL A 330 11.84 1.66 -1.74
N LEU A 331 12.42 1.05 -2.78
CA LEU A 331 13.55 1.63 -3.53
C LEU A 331 13.16 2.90 -4.28
N ALA A 332 11.96 2.97 -4.87
CA ALA A 332 11.44 4.21 -5.43
C ALA A 332 11.36 5.30 -4.34
N GLY A 333 10.88 4.94 -3.14
CA GLY A 333 10.93 5.77 -1.92
C GLY A 333 12.32 6.31 -1.62
N TYR A 334 13.32 5.42 -1.60
CA TYR A 334 14.72 5.78 -1.39
C TYR A 334 15.23 6.77 -2.43
N LEU A 335 14.93 6.56 -3.71
CA LEU A 335 15.34 7.46 -4.78
C LEU A 335 14.66 8.83 -4.69
N VAL A 336 13.37 8.89 -4.33
CA VAL A 336 12.67 10.15 -4.07
C VAL A 336 13.34 10.90 -2.92
N ARG A 337 13.55 10.25 -1.77
CA ARG A 337 14.19 10.87 -0.60
C ARG A 337 15.55 11.46 -0.96
N ARG A 338 16.38 10.69 -1.66
CA ARG A 338 17.71 11.14 -2.11
C ARG A 338 17.65 12.38 -2.99
N ALA A 339 16.78 12.41 -4.01
CA ALA A 339 16.70 13.55 -4.92
C ALA A 339 16.26 14.82 -4.18
N VAL A 340 15.26 14.68 -3.31
CA VAL A 340 14.71 15.79 -2.53
C VAL A 340 15.75 16.33 -1.55
N GLU A 341 16.39 15.47 -0.77
CA GLU A 341 17.43 15.88 0.20
C GLU A 341 18.68 16.42 -0.51
N ALA A 342 19.08 15.89 -1.67
CA ALA A 342 20.22 16.40 -2.45
C ALA A 342 20.01 17.84 -2.95
N LYS A 343 18.75 18.28 -3.09
CA LYS A 343 18.38 19.67 -3.40
C LYS A 343 18.22 20.55 -2.16
N GLY A 344 18.40 20.01 -0.96
CA GLY A 344 18.10 20.70 0.29
C GLY A 344 16.61 20.91 0.52
N GLU A 345 15.74 20.19 -0.18
CA GLU A 345 14.30 20.23 0.05
C GLU A 345 13.91 19.37 1.26
N ASP A 346 12.83 19.78 1.92
CA ASP A 346 12.27 19.04 3.05
C ASP A 346 11.51 17.79 2.58
N TYR A 347 12.07 16.62 2.85
CA TYR A 347 11.51 15.32 2.46
C TYR A 347 10.10 15.06 3.02
N LEU A 348 9.89 15.27 4.32
CA LEU A 348 8.60 14.92 4.95
C LEU A 348 7.44 15.81 4.47
N GLY A 349 7.72 17.04 4.04
CA GLY A 349 6.72 17.91 3.43
C GLY A 349 6.67 17.84 1.90
N PHE A 350 7.59 17.13 1.25
CA PHE A 350 7.69 17.09 -0.21
C PHE A 350 6.42 16.54 -0.88
N PRO A 351 5.85 15.39 -0.47
CA PRO A 351 4.62 14.88 -1.09
C PRO A 351 3.46 15.88 -1.01
N GLN A 352 3.32 16.58 0.12
CA GLN A 352 2.29 17.59 0.29
C GLN A 352 2.47 18.75 -0.69
N ARG A 353 3.67 19.35 -0.75
CA ARG A 353 3.94 20.52 -1.61
C ARG A 353 3.96 20.17 -3.11
N ALA A 354 4.61 19.06 -3.46
CA ALA A 354 4.89 18.70 -4.84
C ALA A 354 3.69 18.10 -5.55
N LEU A 355 2.80 17.41 -4.81
CA LEU A 355 1.66 16.69 -5.37
C LEU A 355 0.35 17.10 -4.70
N PHE A 356 0.18 16.85 -3.40
CA PHE A 356 -1.14 16.88 -2.77
C PHE A 356 -1.80 18.27 -2.78
N ASP A 357 -1.04 19.32 -2.43
CA ASP A 357 -1.51 20.71 -2.50
C ASP A 357 -1.93 21.09 -3.93
N ARG A 358 -1.23 20.57 -4.94
CA ARG A 358 -1.47 20.89 -6.36
C ARG A 358 -2.82 20.36 -6.85
N ILE A 359 -3.24 19.21 -6.32
CA ILE A 359 -4.45 18.51 -6.74
C ILE A 359 -5.58 18.51 -5.70
N GLY A 360 -5.40 19.26 -4.60
CA GLY A 360 -6.43 19.44 -3.58
C GLY A 360 -6.55 18.31 -2.55
N ILE A 361 -5.56 17.40 -2.51
CA ILE A 361 -5.49 16.33 -1.51
C ILE A 361 -5.10 16.90 -0.15
N ARG A 362 -5.90 16.56 0.85
CA ARG A 362 -5.91 17.26 2.14
C ARG A 362 -5.89 16.36 3.35
N SER A 363 -6.21 15.09 3.19
CA SER A 363 -6.30 14.10 4.27
C SER A 363 -5.13 13.13 4.29
N ALA A 364 -4.22 13.23 3.31
CA ALA A 364 -3.12 12.30 3.13
C ALA A 364 -2.23 12.20 4.36
N VAL A 365 -2.06 10.98 4.84
CA VAL A 365 -1.04 10.61 5.83
C VAL A 365 -0.19 9.51 5.19
N LEU A 366 1.07 9.84 4.92
CA LEU A 366 2.07 8.85 4.53
C LEU A 366 2.86 8.50 5.78
N GLU A 367 2.62 7.31 6.32
CA GLU A 367 3.30 6.90 7.54
C GLU A 367 4.76 6.54 7.25
N THR A 368 5.58 6.63 8.30
CA THR A 368 7.03 6.39 8.20
C THR A 368 7.47 5.19 9.00
N ASP A 369 8.63 4.63 8.67
CA ASP A 369 9.39 3.80 9.60
C ASP A 369 10.10 4.66 10.67
N ALA A 370 10.81 4.00 11.59
CA ALA A 370 11.54 4.69 12.66
C ALA A 370 12.71 5.55 12.15
N ALA A 371 13.14 5.42 10.89
CA ALA A 371 14.17 6.25 10.26
C ALA A 371 13.58 7.42 9.45
N GLY A 372 12.25 7.60 9.49
CA GLY A 372 11.55 8.67 8.79
C GLY A 372 11.35 8.41 7.30
N ASN A 373 11.48 7.16 6.85
CA ASN A 373 11.22 6.78 5.46
C ASN A 373 9.72 6.54 5.26
N PHE A 374 9.10 7.19 4.28
CA PHE A 374 7.71 6.89 3.92
C PHE A 374 7.52 5.43 3.47
N LEU A 375 6.50 4.78 4.02
CA LEU A 375 6.15 3.39 3.79
C LEU A 375 5.02 3.26 2.75
N THR A 376 5.23 3.84 1.57
CA THR A 376 4.26 3.91 0.47
C THR A 376 4.02 2.58 -0.25
N GLN A 377 4.60 1.48 0.23
CA GLN A 377 4.18 0.15 -0.20
C GLN A 377 2.82 -0.25 0.41
N GLY A 378 2.39 0.40 1.50
CA GLY A 378 1.00 0.33 1.94
C GLY A 378 0.58 0.93 3.28
N TYR A 379 1.38 1.80 3.89
CA TYR A 379 0.95 2.62 5.03
C TYR A 379 0.70 4.07 4.62
N ASP A 380 -0.20 4.22 3.66
CA ASP A 380 -0.73 5.47 3.15
C ASP A 380 -2.22 5.52 3.42
N LEU A 381 -2.71 6.67 3.88
CA LEU A 381 -4.11 6.87 4.22
C LEU A 381 -4.64 8.12 3.55
N MET A 382 -5.79 8.00 2.89
CA MET A 382 -6.52 9.11 2.29
C MET A 382 -8.02 8.82 2.32
N THR A 383 -8.83 9.87 2.24
CA THR A 383 -10.28 9.70 2.03
C THR A 383 -10.56 9.14 0.63
N GLY A 384 -11.73 8.54 0.41
CA GLY A 384 -12.14 8.07 -0.91
C GLY A 384 -12.12 9.18 -1.98
N ARG A 385 -12.47 10.41 -1.57
CA ARG A 385 -12.41 11.59 -2.44
C ARG A 385 -10.96 11.99 -2.77
N ASP A 386 -10.04 11.94 -1.83
CA ASP A 386 -8.62 12.22 -2.10
C ASP A 386 -7.98 11.19 -3.04
N TRP A 387 -8.35 9.91 -2.91
CA TRP A 387 -7.97 8.89 -3.90
C TRP A 387 -8.53 9.19 -5.30
N ALA A 388 -9.78 9.67 -5.38
CA ALA A 388 -10.37 10.08 -6.66
C ALA A 388 -9.66 11.29 -7.30
N ARG A 389 -9.02 12.17 -6.52
CA ARG A 389 -8.18 13.27 -7.05
C ARG A 389 -6.95 12.73 -7.79
N LEU A 390 -6.28 11.71 -7.24
CA LEU A 390 -5.18 11.02 -7.94
C LEU A 390 -5.67 10.36 -9.23
N GLY A 391 -6.81 9.66 -9.18
CA GLY A 391 -7.41 9.06 -10.38
C GLY A 391 -7.69 10.10 -11.48
N ASN A 392 -8.25 11.26 -11.11
CA ASN A 392 -8.49 12.35 -12.05
C ASN A 392 -7.20 12.98 -12.60
N LEU A 393 -6.11 13.03 -11.83
CA LEU A 393 -4.81 13.47 -12.35
C LEU A 393 -4.35 12.56 -13.49
N TYR A 394 -4.45 11.23 -13.31
CA TYR A 394 -4.02 10.27 -14.33
C TYR A 394 -4.94 10.28 -15.56
N LEU A 395 -6.26 10.39 -15.37
CA LEU A 395 -7.21 10.54 -16.48
C LEU A 395 -6.98 11.82 -17.31
N GLN A 396 -6.28 12.80 -16.75
CA GLN A 396 -5.90 14.05 -17.41
C GLN A 396 -4.43 14.04 -17.86
N ASP A 397 -3.80 12.87 -18.06
CA ASP A 397 -2.42 12.74 -18.54
C ASP A 397 -1.41 13.53 -17.67
N GLY A 398 -1.65 13.55 -16.35
CA GLY A 398 -0.79 14.27 -15.41
C GLY A 398 -0.90 15.80 -15.48
N VAL A 399 -1.89 16.35 -16.19
CA VAL A 399 -2.20 17.78 -16.23
C VAL A 399 -3.28 18.11 -15.21
N TRP A 400 -3.06 19.15 -14.42
CA TRP A 400 -4.02 19.65 -13.45
C TRP A 400 -4.12 21.18 -13.50
N ASN A 401 -5.33 21.71 -13.66
CA ASN A 401 -5.57 23.16 -13.80
C ASN A 401 -4.66 23.85 -14.85
N GLY A 402 -4.39 23.15 -15.96
CA GLY A 402 -3.54 23.65 -17.05
C GLY A 402 -2.03 23.50 -16.82
N GLU A 403 -1.60 22.97 -15.68
CA GLU A 403 -0.19 22.71 -15.39
C GLU A 403 0.14 21.23 -15.53
N ARG A 404 1.23 20.92 -16.23
CA ARG A 404 1.76 19.57 -16.36
C ARG A 404 2.61 19.21 -15.14
N LEU A 405 2.09 18.30 -14.31
CA LEU A 405 2.76 17.82 -13.11
C LEU A 405 3.59 16.56 -13.37
N LEU A 406 3.16 15.72 -14.32
CA LEU A 406 3.83 14.48 -14.71
C LEU A 406 4.27 14.54 -16.18
N PRO A 407 5.27 13.71 -16.58
CA PRO A 407 5.60 13.53 -17.99
C PRO A 407 4.39 13.09 -18.79
N GLU A 408 4.38 13.37 -20.09
CA GLU A 408 3.36 12.89 -21.03
C GLU A 408 3.46 11.36 -21.20
N GLY A 409 2.32 10.66 -21.16
CA GLY A 409 2.26 9.22 -21.48
C GLY A 409 1.73 8.31 -20.39
#